data_AF-A0AA40MH08-F1
#
_entry.id   AF-A0AA40MH08-F1
#
_cell.length_a   1.000
_cell.length_b   1.000
_cell.length_c   1.000
_cell.angle_alpha   90.00
_cell.angle_beta   90.00
_cell.angle_gamma   90.00
#
_symmetry.space_group_name_H-M   'P 1'
#
loop_
_entity.id
_entity.type
_entity.pdbx_description
1 polymer ?
#
loop_
_entity_poly.entity_id
_entity_poly.type
_entity_poly.pdbx_seq_one_letter_code
_entity_poly.pdbx_strand_id
1 'polypeptide(L)'
;MCAAWSCSRAAASWRSIAPRALGVVAGMRRGDVLSLAPDAQIRARDAARERELVLGVAYALLQFTPSVVDADEAVVLLDVTASLRLFHGIRALRRRVRDVVASFGVTAAISVASTGPAAWMVARGLRGGLALSARSLRRARARVPLVVAPDARRYATWFDELGCETLADLQRLPRAGLKKAVRHPAARLARLGRRYRAGRL
;
A
#
# COMPACT_ATOMS: atom_id res chain seq x y z
N MET A 1 -14.92 9.87 -2.87
CA MET A 1 -14.31 8.56 -3.15
C MET A 1 -12.89 8.81 -3.62
N CYS A 2 -11.91 8.16 -2.99
CA CYS A 2 -10.51 8.34 -3.34
C CYS A 2 -9.95 7.08 -3.99
N ALA A 3 -9.14 7.25 -5.04
CA ALA A 3 -8.34 6.19 -5.62
C ALA A 3 -6.91 6.30 -5.06
N ALA A 4 -6.31 5.16 -4.71
CA ALA A 4 -4.93 5.09 -4.29
C ALA A 4 -4.21 4.03 -5.11
N TRP A 5 -3.03 4.38 -5.58
CA TRP A 5 -2.15 3.48 -6.28
C TRP A 5 -0.88 3.27 -5.47
N SER A 6 -0.33 2.06 -5.41
CA SER A 6 1.04 1.82 -4.93
C SER A 6 1.88 1.22 -6.05
N CYS A 7 3.04 1.82 -6.31
CA CYS A 7 4.05 1.22 -7.17
C CYS A 7 4.66 0.02 -6.46
N SER A 8 4.48 -1.18 -7.01
CA SER A 8 5.20 -2.34 -6.51
C SER A 8 6.41 -2.60 -7.39
N ARG A 9 7.47 -1.82 -7.17
CA ARG A 9 8.80 -1.90 -7.82
C ARG A 9 8.78 -1.78 -9.36
N ALA A 10 9.77 -1.08 -9.88
CA ALA A 10 10.03 -0.99 -11.32
C ALA A 10 10.20 -2.41 -11.89
N ALA A 11 9.28 -2.82 -12.76
CA ALA A 11 9.50 -3.95 -13.64
C ALA A 11 10.39 -3.43 -14.77
N ALA A 12 11.70 -3.40 -14.54
CA ALA A 12 12.64 -3.51 -15.66
C ALA A 12 12.23 -4.76 -16.44
N SER A 13 12.10 -4.67 -17.76
CA SER A 13 11.63 -5.76 -18.62
C SER A 13 12.20 -7.12 -18.22
N TRP A 14 11.40 -7.98 -17.57
CA TRP A 14 11.83 -9.31 -17.15
C TRP A 14 11.36 -10.31 -18.21
N ARG A 15 12.32 -10.88 -18.95
CA ARG A 15 12.08 -11.98 -19.91
C ARG A 15 12.28 -13.37 -19.29
N SER A 16 12.44 -13.47 -17.97
CA SER A 16 12.51 -14.74 -17.25
C SER A 16 11.70 -14.67 -15.95
N ILE A 17 11.26 -15.83 -15.48
CA ILE A 17 10.42 -16.07 -14.29
C ILE A 17 10.68 -15.07 -13.16
N ALA A 18 9.60 -14.50 -12.60
CA ALA A 18 9.70 -13.57 -11.49
C ALA A 18 10.49 -14.22 -10.33
N PRO A 19 11.56 -13.60 -9.79
CA PRO A 19 12.45 -14.19 -8.78
C PRO A 19 11.75 -14.78 -7.55
N ARG A 20 10.54 -14.31 -7.24
CA ARG A 20 9.68 -14.86 -6.18
C ARG A 20 9.31 -16.33 -6.38
N ALA A 21 9.20 -16.80 -7.63
CA ALA A 21 8.92 -18.20 -7.91
C ALA A 21 10.10 -19.11 -7.58
N LEU A 22 11.31 -18.55 -7.43
CA LEU A 22 12.53 -19.23 -6.99
C LEU A 22 12.80 -19.03 -5.48
N GLY A 23 11.80 -18.58 -4.72
CA GLY A 23 11.92 -18.39 -3.28
C GLY A 23 12.62 -17.10 -2.85
N VAL A 24 13.02 -16.23 -3.78
CA VAL A 24 13.67 -14.96 -3.45
C VAL A 24 12.68 -13.99 -2.78
N VAL A 25 13.01 -13.57 -1.55
CA VAL A 25 12.24 -12.57 -0.78
C VAL A 25 13.08 -11.33 -0.49
N ALA A 26 12.40 -10.22 -0.22
CA ALA A 26 13.07 -8.96 0.13
C ALA A 26 13.78 -9.10 1.48
N GLY A 27 15.01 -8.59 1.58
CA GLY A 27 15.83 -8.66 2.80
C GLY A 27 16.87 -9.79 2.80
N MET A 28 16.84 -10.70 1.84
CA MET A 28 17.90 -11.71 1.65
C MET A 28 19.25 -11.06 1.33
N ARG A 29 20.34 -11.71 1.76
CA ARG A 29 21.71 -11.28 1.40
C ARG A 29 21.97 -11.60 -0.06
N ARG A 30 22.89 -10.86 -0.69
CA ARG A 30 23.28 -11.07 -2.10
C ARG A 30 23.68 -12.51 -2.40
N GLY A 31 24.46 -13.14 -1.52
CA GLY A 31 24.88 -14.54 -1.67
C GLY A 31 23.68 -15.49 -1.77
N ASP A 32 22.74 -15.40 -0.81
CA ASP A 32 21.55 -16.26 -0.77
C ASP A 32 20.68 -16.12 -2.02
N VAL A 33 20.53 -14.88 -2.53
CA VAL A 33 19.79 -14.62 -3.77
C VAL A 33 20.44 -15.28 -4.97
N LEU A 34 21.76 -15.17 -5.11
CA LEU A 34 22.49 -15.75 -6.23
C LEU A 34 22.58 -17.28 -6.15
N SER A 35 22.54 -17.86 -4.95
CA SER A 35 22.43 -19.32 -4.78
C SER A 35 21.08 -19.85 -5.27
N LEU A 36 19.98 -19.10 -5.05
CA LEU A 36 18.63 -19.49 -5.50
C LEU A 36 18.34 -19.12 -6.96
N ALA A 37 18.95 -18.04 -7.45
CA ALA A 37 18.77 -17.52 -8.80
C ALA A 37 20.12 -17.01 -9.34
N PRO A 38 20.97 -17.89 -9.89
CA PRO A 38 22.31 -17.53 -10.37
C PRO A 38 22.30 -16.44 -11.45
N ASP A 39 21.28 -16.44 -12.31
CA ASP A 39 21.12 -15.46 -13.39
C ASP A 39 20.47 -14.15 -12.91
N ALA A 40 20.23 -13.97 -11.61
CA ALA A 40 19.58 -12.78 -11.08
C ALA A 40 20.45 -11.53 -11.27
N GLN A 41 19.93 -10.56 -12.02
CA GLN A 41 20.56 -9.25 -12.13
C GLN A 41 20.27 -8.39 -10.90
N ILE A 42 21.27 -8.24 -10.02
CA ILE A 42 21.19 -7.37 -8.86
C ILE A 42 21.57 -5.95 -9.27
N ARG A 43 20.59 -5.03 -9.22
CA ARG A 43 20.77 -3.61 -9.51
C ARG A 43 20.74 -2.80 -8.21
N ALA A 44 21.61 -1.79 -8.12
CA ALA A 44 21.51 -0.81 -7.05
C ALA A 44 20.19 -0.04 -7.17
N ARG A 45 19.57 0.26 -6.03
CA ARG A 45 18.34 1.05 -6.00
C ARG A 45 18.67 2.51 -6.31
N ASP A 46 18.06 3.05 -7.35
CA ASP A 46 18.11 4.48 -7.67
C ASP A 46 16.85 5.17 -7.16
N ALA A 47 16.94 5.77 -5.99
CA ALA A 47 15.81 6.43 -5.35
C ALA A 47 15.37 7.70 -6.10
N ALA A 48 16.28 8.40 -6.79
CA ALA A 48 15.94 9.60 -7.55
C ALA A 48 15.10 9.22 -8.76
N ARG A 49 15.52 8.18 -9.51
CA ARG A 49 14.77 7.68 -10.66
C ARG A 49 13.39 7.12 -10.29
N GLU A 50 13.30 6.42 -9.17
CA GLU A 50 12.01 5.96 -8.62
C GLU A 50 11.08 7.15 -8.29
N ARG A 51 11.64 8.23 -7.74
CA ARG A 51 10.87 9.43 -7.39
C ARG A 51 10.38 10.18 -8.62
N GLU A 52 11.24 10.37 -9.61
CA GLU A 52 10.87 10.94 -10.92
C GLU A 52 9.70 10.17 -11.56
N LEU A 53 9.77 8.84 -11.52
CA LEU A 53 8.73 7.97 -12.06
C LEU A 53 7.38 8.16 -11.35
N VAL A 54 7.38 8.22 -10.01
CA VAL A 54 6.16 8.49 -9.23
C VAL A 54 5.58 9.86 -9.55
N LEU A 55 6.43 10.88 -9.65
CA LEU A 55 6.00 12.23 -10.02
C LEU A 55 5.42 12.28 -11.44
N GLY A 56 6.08 11.63 -12.42
CA GLY A 56 5.57 11.53 -13.79
C GLY A 56 4.19 10.88 -13.86
N VAL A 57 3.98 9.80 -13.09
CA VAL A 57 2.66 9.18 -12.95
C VAL A 57 1.67 10.14 -12.30
N ALA A 58 2.04 10.83 -11.22
CA ALA A 58 1.16 11.80 -10.57
C ALA A 58 0.71 12.91 -11.52
N TYR A 59 1.63 13.45 -12.32
CA TYR A 59 1.32 14.46 -13.33
C TYR A 59 0.39 13.92 -14.42
N ALA A 60 0.64 12.73 -14.96
CA ALA A 60 -0.24 12.13 -15.96
C ALA A 60 -1.67 11.91 -15.42
N LEU A 61 -1.80 11.64 -14.12
CA LEU A 61 -3.10 11.42 -13.47
C LEU A 61 -3.91 12.71 -13.27
N LEU A 62 -3.32 13.90 -13.42
CA LEU A 62 -4.04 15.18 -13.36
C LEU A 62 -5.14 15.28 -14.42
N GLN A 63 -5.03 14.53 -15.52
CA GLN A 63 -6.07 14.47 -16.54
C GLN A 63 -7.42 13.91 -16.03
N PHE A 64 -7.42 13.23 -14.88
CA PHE A 64 -8.64 12.66 -14.27
C PHE A 64 -9.22 13.52 -13.15
N THR A 65 -8.39 14.33 -12.49
CA THR A 65 -8.79 15.24 -11.42
C THR A 65 -7.63 16.19 -11.09
N PRO A 66 -7.89 17.47 -10.78
CA PRO A 66 -6.86 18.36 -10.27
C PRO A 66 -6.43 18.01 -8.83
N SER A 67 -7.20 17.17 -8.12
CA SER A 67 -6.92 16.77 -6.74
C SER A 67 -6.08 15.51 -6.71
N VAL A 68 -4.77 15.67 -6.89
CA VAL A 68 -3.76 14.62 -6.84
C VAL A 68 -2.78 14.90 -5.71
N VAL A 69 -2.52 13.89 -4.89
CA VAL A 69 -1.57 13.97 -3.78
C VAL A 69 -0.54 12.86 -3.93
N ASP A 70 0.72 13.28 -3.94
CA ASP A 70 1.86 12.39 -3.79
C ASP A 70 2.02 12.03 -2.31
N ALA A 71 1.68 10.79 -1.98
CA ALA A 71 1.76 10.26 -0.63
C ALA A 71 3.04 9.43 -0.48
N ASP A 72 3.45 9.25 0.78
CA ASP A 72 4.61 8.42 1.10
C ASP A 72 4.47 6.98 0.58
N GLU A 73 5.62 6.32 0.43
CA GLU A 73 5.73 4.90 0.02
C GLU A 73 5.31 4.64 -1.43
N ALA A 74 5.65 5.57 -2.33
CA ALA A 74 5.33 5.50 -3.76
C ALA A 74 3.83 5.29 -3.99
N VAL A 75 3.03 6.10 -3.29
CA VAL A 75 1.57 6.09 -3.43
C VAL A 75 1.07 7.42 -3.97
N VAL A 76 0.24 7.38 -5.00
CA VAL A 76 -0.47 8.56 -5.49
C VAL A 76 -1.94 8.42 -5.15
N LEU A 77 -2.51 9.46 -4.53
CA LEU A 77 -3.91 9.56 -4.16
C LEU A 77 -4.63 10.53 -5.09
N LEU A 78 -5.84 10.16 -5.49
CA LEU A 78 -6.70 10.99 -6.33
C LEU A 78 -8.05 11.15 -5.64
N ASP A 79 -8.56 12.38 -5.51
CA ASP A 79 -9.99 12.61 -5.27
C ASP A 79 -10.72 12.72 -6.60
N VAL A 80 -11.49 11.68 -6.91
CA VAL A 80 -12.19 11.55 -8.19
C VAL A 80 -13.68 11.84 -8.08
N THR A 81 -14.15 12.29 -6.91
CA THR A 81 -15.59 12.43 -6.61
C THR A 81 -16.30 13.30 -7.64
N ALA A 82 -15.70 14.45 -7.98
CA ALA A 82 -16.26 15.40 -8.95
C ALA A 82 -16.18 14.89 -10.41
N SER A 83 -15.22 14.02 -10.73
CA SER A 83 -14.99 13.56 -12.11
C SER A 83 -15.62 12.22 -12.44
N LEU A 84 -16.27 11.54 -11.48
CA LEU A 84 -16.87 10.22 -11.72
C LEU A 84 -17.88 10.21 -12.88
N ARG A 85 -18.72 11.25 -13.02
CA ARG A 85 -19.73 11.32 -14.09
C ARG A 85 -19.06 11.40 -15.47
N LEU A 86 -18.04 12.26 -15.61
CA LEU A 86 -17.26 12.42 -16.85
C LEU A 86 -16.61 11.10 -17.29
N PHE A 87 -16.18 10.29 -16.33
CA PHE A 87 -15.52 9.02 -16.60
C PHE A 87 -16.43 7.80 -16.50
N HIS A 88 -17.75 7.99 -16.62
CA HIS A 88 -18.74 6.90 -16.68
C HIS A 88 -18.70 5.98 -15.45
N GLY A 89 -18.43 6.57 -14.29
CA GLY A 89 -18.36 5.90 -13.00
C GLY A 89 -17.01 5.29 -12.66
N ILE A 90 -16.89 4.83 -11.42
CA ILE A 90 -15.61 4.47 -10.81
C ILE A 90 -14.90 3.29 -11.49
N ARG A 91 -15.64 2.33 -12.04
CA ARG A 91 -15.04 1.15 -12.68
C ARG A 91 -14.35 1.51 -14.00
N ALA A 92 -14.97 2.37 -14.80
CA ALA A 92 -14.42 2.87 -16.05
C ALA A 92 -13.21 3.78 -15.79
N LEU A 93 -13.33 4.71 -14.83
CA LEU A 93 -12.19 5.52 -14.39
C LEU A 93 -11.00 4.67 -13.92
N ARG A 94 -11.24 3.67 -13.06
CA ARG A 94 -10.18 2.77 -12.57
C ARG A 94 -9.47 2.02 -13.71
N ARG A 95 -10.16 1.66 -14.79
CA ARG A 95 -9.53 1.06 -15.97
C ARG A 95 -8.62 2.06 -16.66
N ARG A 96 -9.13 3.26 -16.99
CA ARG A 96 -8.32 4.31 -17.62
C ARG A 96 -7.10 4.70 -16.79
N VAL A 97 -7.23 4.82 -15.46
CA VAL A 97 -6.09 5.05 -14.55
C VAL A 97 -5.08 3.91 -14.64
N ARG A 98 -5.51 2.65 -14.71
CA ARG A 98 -4.60 1.52 -14.90
C ARG A 98 -3.86 1.61 -16.21
N ASP A 99 -4.54 1.96 -17.30
CA ASP A 99 -3.95 2.02 -18.64
C ASP A 99 -2.88 3.11 -18.70
N VAL A 100 -3.15 4.28 -18.11
CA VAL A 100 -2.16 5.36 -17.95
C VAL A 100 -0.97 4.90 -17.12
N VAL A 101 -1.20 4.28 -15.96
CA VAL A 101 -0.08 3.83 -15.12
C VAL A 101 0.74 2.74 -15.82
N ALA A 102 0.10 1.85 -16.59
CA ALA A 102 0.78 0.80 -17.34
C ALA A 102 1.66 1.34 -18.47
N SER A 103 1.34 2.50 -19.06
CA SER A 103 2.17 3.11 -20.12
C SER A 103 3.53 3.59 -19.62
N PHE A 104 3.71 3.77 -18.31
CA PHE A 104 5.00 4.06 -17.68
C PHE A 104 5.87 2.79 -17.47
N GLY A 105 5.40 1.61 -17.88
CA GLY A 105 6.13 0.35 -17.72
C GLY A 105 6.21 -0.16 -16.27
N VAL A 106 5.31 0.30 -15.39
CA VAL A 106 5.30 -0.08 -13.97
C VAL A 106 4.18 -1.04 -13.62
N THR A 107 4.43 -1.87 -12.60
CA THR A 107 3.38 -2.69 -11.98
C THR A 107 2.75 -1.96 -10.81
N ALA A 108 1.42 -2.05 -10.74
CA ALA A 108 0.60 -1.11 -10.02
C ALA A 108 -0.52 -1.76 -9.20
N ALA A 109 -0.54 -1.50 -7.90
CA ALA A 109 -1.66 -1.89 -7.03
C ALA A 109 -2.67 -0.73 -6.96
N ILE A 110 -3.83 -0.86 -7.62
CA ILE A 110 -4.86 0.20 -7.66
C ILE A 110 -6.05 -0.18 -6.79
N SER A 111 -6.34 0.69 -5.83
CA SER A 111 -7.50 0.59 -4.96
C SER A 111 -8.42 1.81 -5.03
N VAL A 112 -9.66 1.64 -4.60
CA VAL A 112 -10.61 2.74 -4.40
C VAL A 112 -11.37 2.53 -3.11
N ALA A 113 -11.51 3.59 -2.32
CA ALA A 113 -12.32 3.59 -1.11
C ALA A 113 -13.10 4.89 -0.92
N SER A 114 -13.90 4.95 0.14
CA SER A 114 -14.65 6.16 0.50
C SER A 114 -13.74 7.33 0.91
N THR A 115 -12.53 7.06 1.44
CA THR A 115 -11.54 8.08 1.85
C THR A 115 -10.13 7.77 1.34
N GLY A 116 -9.28 8.79 1.24
CA GLY A 116 -7.88 8.69 0.81
C GLY A 116 -7.07 7.68 1.63
N PRO A 117 -7.03 7.82 2.96
CA PRO A 117 -6.38 6.85 3.86
C PRO A 117 -6.86 5.41 3.72
N ALA A 118 -8.17 5.21 3.53
CA ALA A 118 -8.72 3.88 3.33
C ALA A 118 -8.24 3.26 2.02
N ALA A 119 -8.19 4.06 0.94
CA ALA A 119 -7.64 3.63 -0.33
C ALA A 119 -6.14 3.33 -0.19
N TRP A 120 -5.36 4.24 0.40
CA TRP A 120 -3.92 4.05 0.65
C TRP A 120 -3.63 2.70 1.33
N MET A 121 -4.36 2.43 2.42
CA MET A 121 -4.24 1.20 3.19
C MET A 121 -4.57 -0.05 2.37
N VAL A 122 -5.62 -0.01 1.55
CA VAL A 122 -6.02 -1.15 0.69
C VAL A 122 -5.02 -1.37 -0.44
N ALA A 123 -4.50 -0.30 -1.05
CA ALA A 123 -3.47 -0.40 -2.08
C ALA A 123 -2.19 -1.05 -1.54
N ARG A 124 -1.71 -0.59 -0.37
CA ARG A 124 -0.49 -1.08 0.25
C ARG A 124 -0.63 -2.48 0.85
N GLY A 125 -1.75 -2.76 1.51
CA GLY A 125 -1.92 -4.00 2.27
C GLY A 125 -2.52 -5.16 1.50
N LEU A 126 -3.42 -4.89 0.56
CA LEU A 126 -4.13 -5.94 -0.20
C LEU A 126 -3.75 -5.95 -1.67
N ARG A 127 -2.75 -5.14 -2.06
CA ARG A 127 -2.29 -5.00 -3.46
C ARG A 127 -3.40 -4.49 -4.40
N GLY A 128 -4.32 -3.67 -3.88
CA GLY A 128 -5.42 -3.06 -4.64
C GLY A 128 -6.79 -3.60 -4.26
N GLY A 129 -7.84 -3.07 -4.89
CA GLY A 129 -9.22 -3.53 -4.69
C GLY A 129 -10.25 -2.40 -4.52
N LEU A 130 -11.53 -2.77 -4.43
CA LEU A 130 -12.63 -1.81 -4.25
C LEU A 130 -13.24 -1.97 -2.85
N ALA A 131 -13.20 -0.91 -2.06
CA ALA A 131 -13.74 -0.82 -0.71
C ALA A 131 -14.72 0.37 -0.60
N LEU A 132 -15.77 0.35 -1.42
CA LEU A 132 -16.68 1.48 -1.63
C LEU A 132 -17.79 1.63 -0.58
N SER A 133 -18.09 0.56 0.17
CA SER A 133 -19.08 0.56 1.26
C SER A 133 -18.43 0.32 2.62
N ALA A 134 -19.08 0.75 3.70
CA ALA A 134 -18.62 0.49 5.07
C ALA A 134 -18.37 -1.00 5.33
N ARG A 135 -19.23 -1.89 4.81
CA ARG A 135 -19.06 -3.35 4.89
C ARG A 135 -17.81 -3.81 4.15
N SER A 136 -17.60 -3.37 2.92
CA SER A 136 -16.42 -3.74 2.12
C SER A 136 -15.12 -3.23 2.74
N LEU A 137 -15.12 -1.99 3.26
CA LEU A 137 -13.97 -1.40 3.94
C LEU A 137 -13.63 -2.15 5.24
N ARG A 138 -14.64 -2.52 6.04
CA ARG A 138 -14.43 -3.32 7.26
C ARG A 138 -13.79 -4.68 6.93
N ARG A 139 -14.26 -5.36 5.88
CA ARG A 139 -13.67 -6.64 5.43
C ARG A 139 -12.24 -6.46 4.92
N ALA A 140 -11.99 -5.43 4.13
CA ALA A 140 -10.65 -5.14 3.63
C ALA A 140 -9.69 -4.86 4.79
N ARG A 141 -10.07 -3.97 5.70
CA ARG A 141 -9.28 -3.61 6.88
C ARG A 141 -8.95 -4.82 7.75
N ALA A 142 -9.87 -5.77 7.90
CA ALA A 142 -9.62 -6.97 8.70
C ALA A 142 -8.49 -7.86 8.15
N ARG A 143 -8.16 -7.73 6.86
CA ARG A 143 -7.13 -8.53 6.17
C ARG A 143 -5.83 -7.75 5.94
N VAL A 144 -5.81 -6.45 6.21
CA VAL A 144 -4.63 -5.62 5.97
C VAL A 144 -3.55 -5.99 6.98
N PRO A 145 -2.34 -6.36 6.53
CA PRO A 145 -1.21 -6.63 7.41
C PRO A 145 -0.85 -5.42 8.26
N LEU A 146 -0.45 -5.65 9.50
CA LEU A 146 -0.10 -4.60 10.45
C LEU A 146 1.12 -3.78 10.00
N VAL A 147 2.04 -4.41 9.27
CA VAL A 147 3.22 -3.74 8.67
C VAL A 147 2.84 -2.61 7.72
N VAL A 148 1.61 -2.56 7.21
CA VAL A 148 1.15 -1.46 6.36
C VAL A 148 1.00 -0.17 7.15
N ALA A 149 0.72 -0.24 8.45
CA ALA A 149 0.59 0.94 9.31
C ALA A 149 1.99 1.47 9.71
N PRO A 150 2.46 2.63 9.19
CA PRO A 150 3.84 3.09 9.42
C PRO A 150 4.17 3.23 10.92
N ASP A 151 3.23 3.76 11.68
CA ASP A 151 3.37 3.92 13.13
C ASP A 151 3.43 2.59 13.92
N ALA A 152 2.91 1.50 13.35
CA ALA A 152 2.93 0.17 13.96
C ALA A 152 4.25 -0.58 13.66
N ARG A 153 4.95 -0.21 12.58
CA ARG A 153 6.20 -0.88 12.16
C ARG A 153 7.28 -0.86 13.23
N ARG A 154 7.37 0.22 14.02
CA ARG A 154 8.36 0.32 15.11
C ARG A 154 8.15 -0.68 16.24
N TYR A 155 7.00 -1.35 16.27
CA TYR A 155 6.67 -2.40 17.23
C TYR A 155 6.48 -3.76 16.54
N ALA A 156 6.97 -3.91 15.30
CA ALA A 156 6.73 -5.11 14.50
C ALA A 156 7.14 -6.39 15.24
N THR A 157 8.34 -6.44 15.82
CA THR A 157 8.83 -7.60 16.59
C THR A 157 7.90 -7.97 17.75
N TRP A 158 7.45 -6.97 18.49
CA TRP A 158 6.54 -7.20 19.62
C TRP A 158 5.16 -7.69 19.17
N PHE A 159 4.65 -7.18 18.05
CA PHE A 159 3.40 -7.68 17.48
C PHE A 159 3.55 -9.11 16.94
N ASP A 160 4.71 -9.44 16.38
CA ASP A 160 5.05 -10.79 15.92
C ASP A 160 5.05 -11.79 17.08
N GLU A 161 5.69 -11.44 18.20
CA GLU A 161 5.69 -12.24 19.45
C GLU A 161 4.27 -12.46 20.02
N LEU A 162 3.34 -11.53 19.78
CA LEU A 162 1.94 -11.64 20.18
C LEU A 162 1.06 -12.39 19.15
N GLY A 163 1.62 -12.85 18.03
CA GLY A 163 0.86 -13.46 16.92
C GLY A 163 -0.10 -12.49 16.23
N CYS A 164 0.19 -11.19 16.28
CA CYS A 164 -0.66 -10.13 15.74
C CYS A 164 -0.19 -9.67 14.36
N GLU A 165 -0.72 -10.31 13.32
CA GLU A 165 -0.29 -10.06 11.94
C GLU A 165 -1.13 -9.01 11.21
N THR A 166 -2.40 -8.83 11.59
CA THR A 166 -3.34 -7.96 10.86
C THR A 166 -3.88 -6.81 11.70
N LEU A 167 -4.47 -5.82 11.01
CA LEU A 167 -5.21 -4.74 11.69
C LEU A 167 -6.46 -5.25 12.43
N ALA A 168 -6.99 -6.45 12.12
CA ALA A 168 -8.06 -7.05 12.92
C ALA A 168 -7.53 -7.54 14.28
N ASP A 169 -6.35 -8.15 14.29
CA ASP A 169 -5.75 -8.71 15.51
C ASP A 169 -5.44 -7.60 16.50
N LEU A 170 -4.88 -6.49 16.01
CA LEU A 170 -4.70 -5.27 16.80
C LEU A 170 -6.01 -4.76 17.45
N GLN A 171 -7.15 -4.92 16.78
CA GLN A 171 -8.45 -4.49 17.32
C GLN A 171 -9.02 -5.45 18.36
N ARG A 172 -8.61 -6.72 18.34
CA ARG A 172 -9.01 -7.76 19.29
C ARG A 172 -8.19 -7.74 20.57
N LEU A 173 -6.98 -7.20 20.53
CA LEU A 173 -6.11 -7.11 21.72
C LEU A 173 -6.80 -6.37 22.89
N PRO A 174 -6.82 -6.95 24.10
CA PRO A 174 -7.35 -6.30 25.28
C PRO A 174 -6.62 -4.98 25.53
N ARG A 175 -7.36 -3.86 25.53
CA ARG A 175 -6.77 -2.52 25.72
C ARG A 175 -6.03 -2.37 27.06
N ALA A 176 -6.39 -3.18 28.06
CA ALA A 176 -5.71 -3.23 29.34
C ALA A 176 -4.34 -3.94 29.26
N GLY A 177 -4.23 -5.01 28.47
CA GLY A 177 -2.96 -5.72 28.22
C GLY A 177 -1.96 -4.86 27.44
N LEU A 178 -2.45 -4.10 26.45
CA LEU A 178 -1.66 -3.09 25.72
C LEU A 178 -1.11 -1.96 26.62
N LYS A 179 -1.73 -1.71 27.79
CA LYS A 179 -1.27 -0.70 28.75
C LYS A 179 -0.25 -1.25 29.75
N LYS A 180 -0.34 -2.54 30.11
CA LYS A 180 0.54 -3.20 31.09
C LYS A 180 1.86 -3.69 30.48
N ALA A 181 1.82 -4.22 29.25
CA ALA A 181 3.01 -4.75 28.58
C ALA A 181 3.95 -3.67 28.02
N VAL A 182 3.49 -2.41 27.93
CA VAL A 182 4.22 -1.37 27.19
C VAL A 182 4.57 -0.21 28.12
N ARG A 183 5.83 -0.19 28.60
CA ARG A 183 6.43 0.95 29.30
C ARG A 183 6.82 2.08 28.31
N HIS A 184 5.99 2.38 27.29
CA HIS A 184 6.02 3.58 26.42
C HIS A 184 4.81 3.62 25.43
N PRO A 185 4.37 4.80 24.95
CA PRO A 185 3.05 5.35 25.25
C PRO A 185 1.84 4.56 24.67
N ALA A 186 1.11 3.85 25.53
CA ALA A 186 -0.17 3.20 25.22
C ALA A 186 -1.25 4.15 24.63
N ALA A 187 -1.16 5.45 24.95
CA ALA A 187 -2.01 6.50 24.38
C ALA A 187 -1.76 6.72 22.87
N ARG A 188 -0.59 6.32 22.36
CA ARG A 188 -0.22 6.43 20.94
C ARG A 188 -0.74 5.23 20.16
N LEU A 189 -0.60 4.00 20.67
CA LEU A 189 -1.19 2.79 20.07
C LEU A 189 -2.72 2.85 20.00
N ALA A 190 -3.39 3.38 21.04
CA ALA A 190 -4.82 3.63 21.01
C ALA A 190 -5.21 4.72 19.98
N ARG A 191 -4.35 5.71 19.74
CA ARG A 191 -4.50 6.72 18.67
C ARG A 191 -4.31 6.09 17.29
N LEU A 192 -3.40 5.13 17.11
CA LEU A 192 -3.26 4.36 15.87
C LEU A 192 -4.52 3.57 15.57
N GLY A 193 -5.03 2.82 16.56
CA GLY A 193 -6.29 2.09 16.44
C GLY A 193 -7.46 2.99 16.01
N ARG A 194 -7.51 4.25 16.48
CA ARG A 194 -8.52 5.24 16.08
C ARG A 194 -8.26 5.87 14.70
N ARG A 195 -7.01 6.21 14.36
CA ARG A 195 -6.61 6.73 13.04
C ARG A 195 -6.98 5.76 11.92
N TYR A 196 -6.57 4.50 12.06
CA TYR A 196 -6.91 3.45 11.11
C TYR A 196 -8.41 3.07 11.16
N ARG A 197 -9.15 3.37 12.25
CA ARG A 197 -10.61 3.15 12.36
C ARG A 197 -11.44 4.24 11.72
N ALA A 198 -10.93 5.47 11.75
CA ALA A 198 -11.55 6.61 11.11
C ALA A 198 -11.13 6.79 9.63
N GLY A 199 -10.14 6.03 9.15
CA GLY A 199 -9.56 6.28 7.82
C GLY A 199 -8.98 7.68 7.73
N ARG A 200 -8.26 8.12 8.77
CA ARG A 200 -7.43 9.33 8.81
C ARG A 200 -5.99 8.87 9.03
N LEU A 201 -5.12 9.11 8.03
CA LEU A 201 -3.66 8.99 8.19
C LEU A 201 -3.22 10.07 9.20
#